data_AF-A0A4Q5XAN7-F1
#
_entry.id   AF-A0A4Q5XAN7-F1
#
_cell.length_a   1.000
_cell.length_b   1.000
_cell.length_c   1.000
_cell.angle_alpha   90.00
_cell.angle_beta   90.00
_cell.angle_gamma   90.00
#
_symmetry.space_group_name_H-M   'P 1'
#
loop_
_entity.id
_entity.type
_entity.pdbx_description
1 polymer ?
#
loop_
_entity_poly.entity_id
_entity_poly.type
_entity_poly.pdbx_seq_one_letter_code
_entity_poly.pdbx_strand_id
1 'polypeptide(L)'
;MKRIWLTAMLLLATGCDTSGFRDAYMALDSSGDRERERFFTDTEAIFCVGKLASGVNDVTVNAALRATHLYDPHDGQAIEVDYLLGVSEEAPGKGEDITVSFELEREAPEAPYTAGRFVCELSLDGELKEKIPFEVALPDCPAAPIFDGGVCAGFVLEGARCAGALKGPCVCESDGYWACD
;
A
#
# COMPACT_ATOMS: atom_id res chain seq x y z
N MET A 1 -8.98 13.49 -70.06
CA MET A 1 -9.72 13.41 -68.78
C MET A 1 -8.67 13.27 -67.66
N LYS A 2 -8.44 14.31 -66.86
CA LYS A 2 -7.42 14.33 -65.80
C LYS A 2 -8.08 13.87 -64.49
N ARG A 3 -7.66 12.72 -63.95
CA ARG A 3 -8.07 12.23 -62.63
C ARG A 3 -7.19 12.90 -61.57
N ILE A 4 -7.78 13.79 -60.80
CA ILE A 4 -7.16 14.42 -59.62
C ILE A 4 -7.31 13.42 -58.47
N TRP A 5 -6.18 12.89 -57.99
CA TRP A 5 -6.12 12.08 -56.79
C TRP A 5 -6.10 13.02 -55.58
N LEU A 6 -7.22 13.09 -54.85
CA LEU A 6 -7.27 13.70 -53.52
C LEU A 6 -6.68 12.73 -52.51
N THR A 7 -5.44 12.95 -52.12
CA THR A 7 -4.82 12.28 -50.98
C THR A 7 -5.41 12.90 -49.70
N ALA A 8 -6.31 12.17 -49.05
CA ALA A 8 -6.82 12.54 -47.73
C ALA A 8 -5.70 12.33 -46.70
N MET A 9 -5.18 13.43 -46.17
CA MET A 9 -4.18 13.45 -45.11
C MET A 9 -4.90 13.21 -43.78
N LEU A 10 -4.87 11.97 -43.30
CA LEU A 10 -5.37 11.58 -41.97
C LEU A 10 -4.41 12.19 -40.92
N LEU A 11 -4.80 13.31 -40.31
CA LEU A 11 -4.14 13.81 -39.10
C LEU A 11 -4.47 12.85 -37.96
N LEU A 12 -3.55 11.93 -37.68
CA LEU A 12 -3.50 11.22 -36.41
C LEU A 12 -3.08 12.25 -35.35
N ALA A 13 -4.05 12.78 -34.60
CA ALA A 13 -3.76 13.53 -33.39
C ALA A 13 -3.11 12.57 -32.39
N THR A 14 -1.79 12.56 -32.34
CA THR A 14 -1.05 11.98 -31.22
C THR A 14 -1.36 12.87 -30.02
N GLY A 15 -2.34 12.47 -29.21
CA GLY A 15 -2.58 13.06 -27.90
C GLY A 15 -1.27 12.96 -27.12
N CYS A 16 -0.65 14.09 -26.87
CA CYS A 16 0.47 14.16 -25.94
C CYS A 16 -0.18 14.08 -24.57
N ASP A 17 -0.02 12.98 -23.85
CA ASP A 17 -0.49 12.86 -22.47
C ASP A 17 0.17 13.97 -21.66
N THR A 18 -0.61 14.98 -21.31
CA THR A 18 -0.12 16.16 -20.58
C THR A 18 0.03 15.89 -19.09
N SER A 19 -0.37 14.71 -18.61
CA SER A 19 -0.30 14.28 -17.22
C SER A 19 0.12 12.82 -17.13
N GLY A 20 0.89 12.48 -16.11
CA GLY A 20 1.37 11.12 -15.90
C GLY A 20 2.27 10.97 -14.69
N PHE A 21 2.30 9.76 -14.13
CA PHE A 21 3.24 9.40 -13.08
C PHE A 21 4.66 9.36 -13.65
N ARG A 22 5.58 9.93 -12.90
CA ARG A 22 7.03 9.80 -13.10
C ARG A 22 7.57 8.64 -12.28
N ASP A 23 6.97 8.42 -11.11
CA ASP A 23 7.35 7.39 -10.17
C ASP A 23 6.16 7.02 -9.29
N ALA A 24 6.12 5.79 -8.81
CA ALA A 24 5.11 5.32 -7.88
C ALA A 24 5.64 4.13 -7.07
N TYR A 25 5.48 4.20 -5.75
CA TYR A 25 6.04 3.22 -4.84
C TYR A 25 5.32 3.25 -3.48
N MET A 26 5.63 2.26 -2.64
CA MET A 26 5.16 2.24 -1.25
C MET A 26 6.22 2.83 -0.31
N ALA A 27 5.80 3.50 0.77
CA ALA A 27 6.69 4.16 1.71
C ALA A 27 6.18 4.14 3.16
N LEU A 28 7.07 4.45 4.11
CA LEU A 28 6.75 4.62 5.54
C LEU A 28 6.31 6.06 5.91
N ASP A 29 6.35 6.99 4.97
CA ASP A 29 5.96 8.39 5.16
C ASP A 29 5.24 8.92 3.92
N SER A 30 4.50 10.01 4.10
CA SER A 30 3.71 10.64 3.04
C SER A 30 4.55 11.41 2.03
N SER A 31 5.80 11.78 2.34
CA SER A 31 6.71 12.41 1.37
C SER A 31 7.35 11.40 0.41
N GLY A 32 7.32 10.12 0.76
CA GLY A 32 7.94 9.05 -0.02
C GLY A 32 9.46 9.00 0.12
N ASP A 33 10.04 9.50 1.21
CA ASP A 33 11.49 9.49 1.45
C ASP A 33 11.98 8.13 1.98
N ARG A 34 11.08 7.31 2.53
CA ARG A 34 11.37 5.99 3.11
C ARG A 34 10.66 4.88 2.34
N GLU A 35 11.03 4.72 1.07
CA GLU A 35 10.52 3.67 0.19
C GLU A 35 10.80 2.27 0.73
N ARG A 36 9.79 1.39 0.64
CA ARG A 36 9.89 -0.04 0.98
C ARG A 36 8.85 -0.84 0.21
N GLU A 37 9.19 -2.09 -0.12
CA GLU A 37 8.24 -3.07 -0.67
C GLU A 37 7.72 -4.04 0.40
N ARG A 38 8.37 -4.08 1.57
CA ARG A 38 8.02 -4.96 2.68
C ARG A 38 7.84 -4.17 3.97
N PHE A 39 6.67 -4.34 4.55
CA PHE A 39 6.22 -3.75 5.80
C PHE A 39 5.92 -4.86 6.81
N PHE A 40 5.65 -4.45 8.03
CA PHE A 40 5.23 -5.33 9.11
C PHE A 40 3.86 -4.92 9.64
N THR A 41 3.14 -5.87 10.22
CA THR A 41 1.81 -5.65 10.83
C THR A 41 1.82 -4.56 11.92
N ASP A 42 2.96 -4.31 12.56
CA ASP A 42 3.19 -3.28 13.57
C ASP A 42 3.78 -1.98 13.00
N THR A 43 3.84 -1.82 11.68
CA THR A 43 4.31 -0.58 11.05
C THR A 43 3.42 0.59 11.46
N GLU A 44 4.02 1.74 11.77
CA GLU A 44 3.29 2.93 12.20
C GLU A 44 2.33 3.47 11.13
N ALA A 45 2.80 3.57 9.88
CA ALA A 45 2.00 3.96 8.73
C ALA A 45 2.61 3.41 7.44
N ILE A 46 1.75 3.11 6.47
CA ILE A 46 2.12 2.63 5.14
C ILE A 46 1.45 3.55 4.13
N PHE A 47 2.20 4.07 3.18
CA PHE A 47 1.70 5.00 2.17
C PHE A 47 1.91 4.43 0.77
N CYS A 48 0.91 4.55 -0.08
CA CYS A 48 1.07 4.45 -1.52
C CYS A 48 1.31 5.86 -2.08
N VAL A 49 2.50 6.09 -2.63
CA VAL A 49 2.97 7.41 -3.07
C VAL A 49 3.07 7.43 -4.59
N GLY A 50 2.50 8.48 -5.19
CA GLY A 50 2.65 8.77 -6.61
C GLY A 50 3.30 10.13 -6.83
N LYS A 51 4.38 10.16 -7.62
CA LYS A 51 5.00 11.40 -8.09
C LYS A 51 4.59 11.63 -9.53
N LEU A 52 3.93 12.75 -9.81
CA LEU A 52 3.40 13.04 -11.15
C LEU A 52 3.70 14.47 -11.60
N ALA A 53 3.58 14.67 -12.91
CA ALA A 53 3.45 15.98 -13.50
C ALA A 53 2.09 16.08 -14.18
N SER A 54 1.47 17.25 -14.14
CA SER A 54 0.23 17.55 -14.83
C SER A 54 0.29 18.94 -15.46
N GLY A 55 -0.02 19.01 -16.75
CA GLY A 55 -0.19 20.25 -17.51
C GLY A 55 -1.58 20.88 -17.38
N VAL A 56 -2.54 20.18 -16.76
CA VAL A 56 -3.96 20.56 -16.64
C VAL A 56 -4.40 20.72 -15.19
N ASN A 57 -5.40 21.57 -14.95
CA ASN A 57 -5.90 21.86 -13.60
C ASN A 57 -6.88 20.80 -13.08
N ASP A 58 -7.53 20.09 -14.00
CA ASP A 58 -8.54 19.09 -13.67
C ASP A 58 -7.88 17.72 -13.83
N VAL A 59 -7.14 17.32 -12.80
CA VAL A 59 -6.55 15.98 -12.72
C VAL A 59 -7.00 15.34 -11.42
N THR A 60 -7.50 14.11 -11.52
CA THR A 60 -7.89 13.30 -10.38
C THR A 60 -7.02 12.07 -10.32
N VAL A 61 -6.43 11.82 -9.15
CA VAL A 61 -5.71 10.59 -8.85
C VAL A 61 -6.54 9.74 -7.92
N ASN A 62 -6.76 8.48 -8.30
CA ASN A 62 -7.42 7.50 -7.46
C ASN A 62 -6.43 6.41 -7.07
N ALA A 63 -6.41 6.06 -5.79
CA ALA A 63 -5.73 4.87 -5.31
C ALA A 63 -6.76 3.78 -4.97
N ALA A 64 -6.50 2.56 -5.39
CA ALA A 64 -7.25 1.38 -4.97
C ALA A 64 -6.29 0.36 -4.36
N LEU A 65 -6.63 -0.12 -3.16
CA LEU A 65 -5.83 -1.14 -2.49
C LEU A 65 -6.48 -2.51 -2.65
N ARG A 66 -5.76 -3.45 -3.25
CA ARG A 66 -6.22 -4.81 -3.48
C ARG A 66 -5.36 -5.82 -2.74
N ALA A 67 -5.97 -6.66 -1.92
CA ALA A 67 -5.34 -7.86 -1.40
C ALA A 67 -5.31 -8.94 -2.49
N THR A 68 -4.14 -9.56 -2.68
CA THR A 68 -3.96 -10.73 -3.54
C THR A 68 -3.78 -12.00 -2.72
N HIS A 69 -3.21 -11.86 -1.51
CA HIS A 69 -3.08 -12.92 -0.53
C HIS A 69 -3.26 -12.35 0.86
N LEU A 70 -3.89 -13.09 1.76
CA LEU A 70 -3.93 -12.80 3.19
C LEU A 70 -3.23 -13.92 3.95
N TYR A 71 -2.49 -13.57 5.00
CA TYR A 71 -1.83 -14.54 5.87
C TYR A 71 -2.71 -14.86 7.08
N ASP A 72 -2.87 -16.15 7.37
CA ASP A 72 -3.49 -16.61 8.61
C ASP A 72 -2.54 -16.32 9.79
N PRO A 73 -2.96 -15.56 10.81
CA PRO A 73 -2.10 -15.24 11.95
C PRO A 73 -1.78 -16.44 12.86
N HIS A 74 -2.51 -17.56 12.75
CA HIS A 74 -2.26 -18.76 13.56
C HIS A 74 -1.08 -19.58 13.04
N ASP A 75 -0.98 -19.78 11.73
CA ASP A 75 0.02 -20.67 11.14
C ASP A 75 0.84 -20.05 9.99
N GLY A 76 0.54 -18.79 9.63
CA GLY A 76 1.23 -18.05 8.58
C GLY A 76 0.88 -18.51 7.16
N GLN A 77 -0.12 -19.38 6.97
CA GLN A 77 -0.49 -19.83 5.64
C GLN A 77 -1.09 -18.69 4.82
N ALA A 78 -0.65 -18.62 3.56
CA ALA A 78 -1.15 -17.64 2.60
C ALA A 78 -2.39 -18.18 1.87
N ILE A 79 -3.48 -17.42 1.94
CA ILE A 79 -4.73 -17.68 1.23
C ILE A 79 -4.81 -16.69 0.06
N GLU A 80 -4.91 -17.18 -1.17
CA GLU A 80 -5.14 -16.35 -2.35
C GLU A 80 -6.54 -15.73 -2.31
N VAL A 81 -6.62 -14.43 -2.58
CA VAL A 81 -7.86 -13.64 -2.59
C VAL A 81 -7.82 -12.62 -3.72
N ASP A 82 -8.98 -12.09 -4.10
CA ASP A 82 -9.10 -10.85 -4.86
C ASP A 82 -10.10 -9.97 -4.12
N TYR A 83 -9.58 -9.10 -3.25
CA TYR A 83 -10.40 -8.29 -2.37
C TYR A 83 -9.97 -6.82 -2.41
N LEU A 84 -10.90 -5.93 -2.74
CA LEU A 84 -10.70 -4.49 -2.70
C LEU A 84 -10.92 -4.01 -1.26
N LEU A 85 -9.84 -3.56 -0.61
CA LEU A 85 -9.86 -3.11 0.78
C LEU A 85 -10.29 -1.66 0.93
N GLY A 86 -9.94 -0.82 -0.05
CA GLY A 86 -10.23 0.60 0.04
C GLY A 86 -9.96 1.33 -1.26
N VAL A 87 -10.56 2.50 -1.36
CA VAL A 87 -10.33 3.48 -2.44
C VAL A 87 -10.16 4.85 -1.82
N SER A 88 -9.26 5.64 -2.38
CA SER A 88 -9.05 7.03 -2.00
C SER A 88 -8.81 7.89 -3.24
N GLU A 89 -9.00 9.20 -3.10
CA GLU A 89 -8.94 10.15 -4.21
C GLU A 89 -8.28 11.46 -3.77
N GLU A 90 -7.44 11.99 -4.65
CA GLU A 90 -6.89 13.35 -4.55
C GLU A 90 -7.02 14.08 -5.89
N ALA A 91 -7.22 15.39 -5.84
CA ALA A 91 -7.29 16.26 -7.02
C ALA A 91 -6.19 17.34 -6.94
N PRO A 92 -4.91 16.98 -7.22
CA PRO A 92 -3.78 17.87 -6.95
C PRO A 92 -3.64 19.04 -7.94
N GLY A 93 -4.36 18.99 -9.07
CA GLY A 93 -4.34 20.03 -10.10
C GLY A 93 -3.05 20.07 -10.93
N LYS A 94 -2.67 21.27 -11.39
CA LYS A 94 -1.54 21.48 -12.31
C LYS A 94 -0.22 21.66 -11.56
N GLY A 95 0.85 21.05 -12.06
CA GLY A 95 2.19 21.19 -11.47
C GLY A 95 3.21 20.26 -12.12
N GLU A 96 4.50 20.58 -11.97
CA GLU A 96 5.59 19.74 -12.49
C GLU A 96 6.08 18.70 -11.47
N ASP A 97 5.98 18.97 -10.17
CA ASP A 97 6.47 18.09 -9.10
C ASP A 97 5.37 17.85 -8.07
N ILE A 98 4.30 17.18 -8.49
CA ILE A 98 3.17 16.85 -7.62
C ILE A 98 3.48 15.53 -6.90
N THR A 99 3.24 15.50 -5.59
CA THR A 99 3.22 14.26 -4.80
C THR A 99 1.81 14.07 -4.26
N VAL A 100 1.25 12.89 -4.52
CA VAL A 100 0.00 12.41 -3.89
C VAL A 100 0.36 11.23 -3.01
N SER A 101 -0.29 11.11 -1.86
CA SER A 101 0.04 10.08 -0.87
C SER A 101 -1.21 9.53 -0.22
N PHE A 102 -1.41 8.23 -0.34
CA PHE A 102 -2.58 7.54 0.19
C PHE A 102 -2.15 6.64 1.34
N GLU A 103 -2.55 6.99 2.56
CA GLU A 103 -2.29 6.16 3.74
C GLU A 103 -3.18 4.90 3.69
N LEU A 104 -2.56 3.76 3.98
CA LEU A 104 -3.25 2.50 4.17
C LEU A 104 -4.00 2.54 5.50
N GLU A 105 -5.32 2.31 5.44
CA GLU A 105 -6.15 2.29 6.64
C GLU A 105 -6.00 0.98 7.43
N ARG A 106 -6.06 1.10 8.75
CA ARG A 106 -6.23 -0.02 9.68
C ARG A 106 -7.70 -0.16 10.05
N GLU A 107 -8.10 -1.35 10.50
CA GLU A 107 -9.45 -1.57 11.05
C GLU A 107 -9.73 -0.68 12.28
N ALA A 108 -8.70 -0.41 13.08
CA ALA A 108 -8.74 0.53 14.19
C ALA A 108 -7.36 1.17 14.41
N PRO A 109 -7.27 2.35 15.07
CA PRO A 109 -6.01 3.10 15.21
C PRO A 109 -4.84 2.31 15.81
N GLU A 110 -5.12 1.41 16.75
CA GLU A 110 -4.12 0.57 17.43
C GLU A 110 -4.14 -0.89 16.95
N ALA A 111 -4.93 -1.23 15.93
CA ALA A 111 -4.95 -2.58 15.37
C ALA A 111 -3.70 -2.84 14.50
N PRO A 112 -3.24 -4.09 14.37
CA PRO A 112 -2.23 -4.42 13.40
C PRO A 112 -2.76 -4.20 11.97
N TYR A 113 -1.86 -3.91 11.03
CA TYR A 113 -2.18 -4.05 9.62
C TYR A 113 -2.48 -5.52 9.29
N THR A 114 -3.41 -5.76 8.37
CA THR A 114 -3.67 -7.10 7.88
C THR A 114 -2.43 -7.64 7.16
N ALA A 115 -1.93 -8.80 7.60
CA ALA A 115 -0.79 -9.45 6.96
C ALA A 115 -1.18 -10.06 5.60
N GLY A 116 -0.31 -9.93 4.60
CA GLY A 116 -0.59 -10.43 3.26
C GLY A 116 0.25 -9.80 2.16
N ARG A 117 -0.16 -10.07 0.92
CA ARG A 117 0.40 -9.46 -0.29
C ARG A 117 -0.65 -8.62 -0.98
N PHE A 118 -0.27 -7.41 -1.34
CA PHE A 118 -1.18 -6.38 -1.82
C PHE A 118 -0.67 -5.75 -3.11
N VAL A 119 -1.56 -5.05 -3.80
CA VAL A 119 -1.23 -4.16 -4.90
C VAL A 119 -1.93 -2.83 -4.64
N CYS A 120 -1.17 -1.75 -4.60
CA CYS A 120 -1.73 -0.42 -4.76
C CYS A 120 -1.88 -0.13 -6.25
N GLU A 121 -3.09 0.20 -6.69
CA GLU A 121 -3.42 0.55 -8.07
C GLU A 121 -3.62 2.06 -8.13
N LEU A 122 -2.75 2.80 -8.84
CA LEU A 122 -2.91 4.24 -9.05
C LEU A 122 -3.50 4.50 -10.43
N SER A 123 -4.62 5.22 -10.45
CA SER A 123 -5.32 5.63 -11.65
C SER A 123 -5.28 7.15 -11.80
N LEU A 124 -5.20 7.61 -13.03
CA LEU A 124 -5.25 9.02 -13.40
C LEU A 124 -6.48 9.23 -14.27
N ASP A 125 -7.40 10.09 -13.82
CA ASP A 125 -8.67 10.38 -14.50
C ASP A 125 -9.47 9.10 -14.85
N GLY A 126 -9.44 8.12 -13.94
CA GLY A 126 -10.13 6.84 -14.09
C GLY A 126 -9.42 5.79 -14.96
N GLU A 127 -8.27 6.13 -15.56
CA GLU A 127 -7.43 5.15 -16.27
C GLU A 127 -6.32 4.64 -15.35
N LEU A 128 -6.25 3.32 -15.18
CA LEU A 128 -5.18 2.70 -14.41
C LEU A 128 -3.82 2.95 -15.08
N LYS A 129 -2.87 3.51 -14.32
CA LYS A 129 -1.52 3.80 -14.80
C LYS A 129 -0.46 2.95 -14.12
N GLU A 130 -0.55 2.76 -12.81
CA GLU A 130 0.47 2.04 -12.02
C GLU A 130 -0.11 0.91 -11.18
N LYS A 131 0.71 -0.14 -10.98
CA LYS A 131 0.45 -1.23 -10.04
C LYS A 131 1.70 -1.47 -9.19
N ILE A 132 1.60 -1.15 -7.91
CA ILE A 132 2.72 -1.24 -6.97
C ILE A 132 2.48 -2.44 -6.03
N PRO A 133 3.15 -3.59 -6.24
CA PRO A 133 3.04 -4.72 -5.34
C PRO A 133 3.81 -4.46 -4.04
N PHE A 134 3.28 -4.93 -2.91
CA PHE A 134 3.98 -4.92 -1.63
C PHE A 134 3.49 -6.02 -0.68
N GLU A 135 4.22 -6.22 0.41
CA GLU A 135 3.92 -7.22 1.44
C GLU A 135 3.81 -6.57 2.82
N VAL A 136 2.82 -7.00 3.60
CA VAL A 136 2.76 -6.78 5.05
C VAL A 136 3.00 -8.12 5.72
N ALA A 137 4.15 -8.28 6.35
CA ALA A 137 4.56 -9.53 7.00
C ALA A 137 4.26 -9.50 8.50
N LEU A 138 4.10 -10.69 9.09
CA LEU A 138 4.20 -10.85 10.53
C LEU A 138 5.69 -10.82 10.92
N PRO A 139 6.15 -9.88 11.77
CA PRO A 139 7.50 -9.91 12.30
C PRO A 139 7.69 -11.08 13.28
N ASP A 140 8.95 -11.46 13.52
CA ASP A 140 9.28 -12.45 14.56
C ASP A 140 8.91 -11.94 15.96
N CYS A 141 9.13 -10.64 16.19
CA CYS A 141 8.79 -9.92 17.41
C CYS A 141 8.37 -8.48 17.07
N PRO A 142 7.41 -7.90 17.80
CA PRO A 142 7.00 -6.51 17.58
C PRO A 142 8.13 -5.55 17.94
N ALA A 143 8.14 -4.38 17.31
CA ALA A 143 9.02 -3.26 17.66
C ALA A 143 8.62 -2.62 19.00
N ALA A 144 7.33 -2.66 19.34
CA ALA A 144 6.82 -2.14 20.60
C ALA A 144 7.26 -3.02 21.80
N PRO A 145 7.51 -2.43 22.98
CA PRO A 145 7.85 -3.20 24.17
C PRO A 145 6.74 -4.19 24.56
N ILE A 146 7.13 -5.41 24.91
CA ILE A 146 6.21 -6.49 25.27
C ILE A 146 5.95 -6.54 26.77
N PHE A 147 4.69 -6.60 27.15
CA PHE A 147 4.24 -6.73 28.54
C PHE A 147 3.31 -7.93 28.70
N ASP A 148 3.35 -8.52 29.88
CA ASP A 148 2.48 -9.63 30.29
C ASP A 148 1.00 -9.22 30.19
N GLY A 149 0.19 -10.03 29.51
CA GLY A 149 -1.21 -9.75 29.20
C GLY A 149 -1.44 -8.72 28.08
N GLY A 150 -0.40 -8.24 27.41
CA GLY A 150 -0.53 -7.39 26.22
C GLY A 150 -1.03 -8.19 25.01
N VAL A 151 -1.72 -7.54 24.07
CA VAL A 151 -2.21 -8.19 22.84
C VAL A 151 -1.03 -8.52 21.91
N CYS A 152 -1.02 -9.74 21.37
CA CYS A 152 -0.06 -10.20 20.38
C CYS A 152 -0.72 -10.70 19.08
N ALA A 153 -2.01 -11.08 19.14
CA ALA A 153 -2.75 -11.54 17.98
C ALA A 153 -2.72 -10.53 16.82
N GLY A 154 -2.42 -11.03 15.62
CA GLY A 154 -2.31 -10.22 14.40
C GLY A 154 -1.04 -9.37 14.31
N PHE A 155 -0.36 -9.10 15.43
CA PHE A 155 0.95 -8.45 15.41
C PHE A 155 2.09 -9.42 15.13
N VAL A 156 1.99 -10.66 15.60
CA VAL A 156 2.97 -11.73 15.36
C VAL A 156 2.26 -13.05 15.13
N LEU A 157 3.02 -14.08 14.75
CA LEU A 157 2.50 -15.46 14.71
C LEU A 157 2.23 -15.99 16.13
N GLU A 158 1.19 -16.81 16.24
CA GLU A 158 0.94 -17.61 17.44
C GLU A 158 2.18 -18.45 17.82
N GLY A 159 2.51 -18.48 19.11
CA GLY A 159 3.70 -19.15 19.63
C GLY A 159 5.01 -18.38 19.45
N ALA A 160 5.00 -17.17 18.89
CA ALA A 160 6.18 -16.30 18.82
C ALA A 160 6.78 -16.10 20.22
N ARG A 161 8.12 -16.14 20.32
CA ARG A 161 8.85 -16.01 21.60
C ARG A 161 9.80 -14.83 21.53
N CYS A 162 9.60 -13.86 22.41
CA CYS A 162 10.26 -12.57 22.36
C CYS A 162 10.78 -12.14 23.73
N ALA A 163 11.70 -11.18 23.75
CA ALA A 163 12.17 -10.60 25.02
C ALA A 163 11.09 -9.69 25.62
N GLY A 164 10.70 -9.95 26.87
CA GLY A 164 9.81 -9.05 27.62
C GLY A 164 10.51 -7.74 28.00
N ALA A 165 9.74 -6.66 28.13
CA ALA A 165 10.29 -5.34 28.48
C ALA A 165 10.82 -5.28 29.92
N LEU A 166 10.20 -6.00 30.86
CA LEU A 166 10.49 -5.96 32.30
C LEU A 166 10.70 -7.35 32.94
N LYS A 167 10.36 -8.41 32.20
CA LYS A 167 10.26 -9.80 32.64
C LYS A 167 11.17 -10.69 31.79
N GLY A 168 11.14 -12.00 32.05
CA GLY A 168 11.75 -13.01 31.20
C GLY A 168 11.16 -13.06 29.78
N PRO A 169 11.47 -14.10 28.99
CA PRO A 169 10.89 -14.25 27.66
C PRO A 169 9.36 -14.29 27.74
N CYS A 170 8.71 -13.72 26.73
CA CYS A 170 7.27 -13.77 26.56
C CYS A 170 6.92 -14.67 25.38
N VAL A 171 5.76 -15.33 25.45
CA VAL A 171 5.20 -16.15 24.37
C VAL A 171 3.83 -15.60 23.98
N CYS A 172 3.56 -15.49 22.67
CA CYS A 172 2.23 -15.14 22.17
C CYS A 172 1.36 -16.39 22.23
N GLU A 173 0.45 -16.46 23.20
CA GLU A 173 -0.39 -17.63 23.42
C GLU A 173 -1.56 -17.69 22.43
N SER A 174 -2.20 -18.86 22.33
CA SER A 174 -3.32 -19.10 21.41
C SER A 174 -4.56 -18.24 21.70
N ASP A 175 -4.64 -17.63 22.89
CA ASP A 175 -5.71 -16.70 23.25
C ASP A 175 -5.45 -15.27 22.71
N GLY A 176 -4.31 -15.05 22.08
CA GLY A 176 -3.94 -13.78 21.46
C GLY A 176 -3.22 -12.79 22.37
N TYR A 177 -2.77 -13.22 23.56
CA TYR A 177 -2.07 -12.38 24.51
C TYR A 177 -0.67 -12.90 24.84
N TRP A 178 0.23 -11.98 25.21
CA TRP A 178 1.57 -12.29 25.67
C TRP A 178 1.53 -12.88 27.10
N ALA A 179 2.14 -14.04 27.30
CA ALA A 179 2.44 -14.59 28.62
C ALA A 179 3.95 -14.45 28.91
N CYS A 180 4.32 -13.73 29.97
CA CYS A 180 5.71 -13.45 30.31
C CYS A 180 6.11 -14.03 31.68
N ASP A 181 7.24 -14.74 31.70
CA ASP A 181 7.83 -15.36 32.91
C ASP A 181 8.45 -14.34 33.89
#